data_AF-A0A5E9PJX7-F1
#
_entry.id   AF-A0A5E9PJX7-F1
#
_cell.length_a   1.000
_cell.length_b   1.000
_cell.length_c   1.000
_cell.angle_alpha   90.00
_cell.angle_beta   90.00
_cell.angle_gamma   90.00
#
_symmetry.space_group_name_H-M   'P 1'
#
loop_
_entity.id
_entity.type
_entity.pdbx_description
1 polymer ?
#
loop_
_entity_poly.entity_id
_entity_poly.type
_entity_poly.pdbx_seq_one_letter_code
_entity_poly.pdbx_strand_id
1 'polypeptide(L)'
;MYIRTLDFVQWDKYLECNISTITFTLDFEMNAGFSMCQAISNRIIQKGSTIVEVDKAREKAMIQLKLDYELRDLGIKIKKLEISDISNTSYEITDRYLISTTFSLINLNNKNLNEIFKKFNSIKESVEEEIIFKIFFSGFFGAKAEELMNEIISFIEYSGFYAKQVPSTLNLYLTDDKGKIFRITQRGGGEQSSFQNPIHPLLIKRKSIISNYENYLLTPKNIKKHYKKGVHYQFLGFYDESFLCFYKIIESIFKDDSFSKLLSEVIFKTNSKELRSAIKSSNQKTMMLYIYQYFIEVDKEPIDDEKKAEILKKMISASDIRNNIAHSSDQSEESKKVLPFLINLARFMIATKNTTP
;
A
#
# COMPACT_ATOMS: atom_id res chain seq x y z
N MET A 1 7.94 -21.71 -2.94
CA MET A 1 6.77 -21.91 -3.82
C MET A 1 5.76 -22.79 -3.13
N TYR A 2 4.83 -22.17 -2.39
CA TYR A 2 3.67 -22.85 -1.82
C TYR A 2 2.64 -23.19 -2.91
N ILE A 3 2.04 -24.39 -2.83
CA ILE A 3 1.07 -24.93 -3.79
C ILE A 3 -0.02 -25.68 -3.02
N ARG A 4 -1.30 -25.32 -3.20
CA ARG A 4 -2.44 -26.00 -2.52
C ARG A 4 -2.90 -27.29 -3.18
N THR A 5 -2.90 -27.33 -4.51
CA THR A 5 -3.39 -28.45 -5.32
C THR A 5 -2.71 -28.43 -6.69
N LEU A 6 -2.48 -29.61 -7.27
CA LEU A 6 -2.04 -29.77 -8.67
C LEU A 6 -3.22 -29.88 -9.64
N ASP A 7 -4.44 -30.16 -9.14
CA ASP A 7 -5.65 -30.26 -9.95
C ASP A 7 -6.01 -28.90 -10.56
N PHE A 8 -5.98 -28.80 -11.90
CA PHE A 8 -6.56 -27.66 -12.60
C PHE A 8 -8.08 -27.77 -12.64
N VAL A 9 -8.77 -26.63 -12.69
CA VAL A 9 -10.23 -26.62 -12.88
C VAL A 9 -10.58 -27.11 -14.30
N GLN A 10 -11.52 -28.04 -14.38
CA GLN A 10 -12.19 -28.43 -15.63
C GLN A 10 -13.47 -27.60 -15.73
N TRP A 11 -13.44 -26.53 -16.52
CA TRP A 11 -14.46 -25.48 -16.50
C TRP A 11 -15.84 -25.99 -16.87
N ASP A 12 -15.93 -26.74 -17.96
CA ASP A 12 -17.09 -27.48 -18.46
C ASP A 12 -17.80 -28.26 -17.33
N LYS A 13 -17.10 -29.19 -16.65
CA LYS A 13 -17.68 -29.94 -15.51
C LYS A 13 -18.00 -29.06 -14.29
N TYR A 14 -17.23 -27.99 -14.07
CA TYR A 14 -17.47 -27.07 -12.95
C TYR A 14 -18.75 -26.23 -13.15
N LEU A 15 -19.05 -25.84 -14.38
CA LEU A 15 -20.27 -25.09 -14.73
C LEU A 15 -21.54 -25.92 -14.56
N GLU A 16 -21.48 -27.23 -14.81
CA GLU A 16 -22.57 -28.19 -14.56
C GLU A 16 -22.96 -28.29 -13.08
N CYS A 17 -22.03 -28.02 -12.15
CA CYS A 17 -22.24 -28.18 -10.70
C CYS A 17 -23.19 -27.14 -10.07
N ASN A 18 -23.69 -26.18 -10.85
CA ASN A 18 -24.75 -25.23 -10.48
C ASN A 18 -24.53 -24.52 -9.11
N ILE A 19 -23.30 -24.08 -8.90
CA ILE A 19 -22.76 -23.52 -7.66
C ILE A 19 -23.39 -22.16 -7.32
N SER A 20 -23.75 -21.99 -6.05
CA SER A 20 -24.48 -20.81 -5.57
C SER A 20 -23.57 -19.60 -5.34
N THR A 21 -22.33 -19.83 -4.87
CA THR A 21 -21.35 -18.77 -4.62
C THR A 21 -19.93 -19.19 -4.96
N ILE A 22 -19.33 -18.55 -5.97
CA ILE A 22 -17.94 -18.82 -6.34
C ILE A 22 -17.00 -18.12 -5.34
N THR A 23 -16.17 -18.90 -4.64
CA THR A 23 -15.14 -18.38 -3.74
C THR A 23 -13.75 -18.67 -4.33
N PHE A 24 -12.94 -17.62 -4.41
CA PHE A 24 -11.57 -17.67 -4.91
C PHE A 24 -10.58 -17.55 -3.74
N THR A 25 -9.42 -18.20 -3.89
CA THR A 25 -8.28 -18.03 -3.00
C THR A 25 -7.06 -17.65 -3.83
N LEU A 26 -6.45 -16.51 -3.52
CA LEU A 26 -5.23 -16.03 -4.15
C LEU A 26 -4.07 -16.15 -3.18
N ASP A 27 -3.06 -16.92 -3.55
CA ASP A 27 -1.80 -17.03 -2.80
C ASP A 27 -0.66 -16.36 -3.58
N PHE A 28 0.23 -15.68 -2.87
CA PHE A 28 1.53 -15.26 -3.40
C PHE A 28 2.56 -15.08 -2.28
N GLU A 29 3.84 -15.23 -2.59
CA GLU A 29 4.90 -14.90 -1.65
C GLU A 29 5.29 -13.42 -1.83
N MET A 30 5.64 -12.77 -0.73
CA MET A 30 5.97 -11.35 -0.64
C MET A 30 7.22 -11.18 0.20
N ASN A 31 8.16 -10.38 -0.29
CA ASN A 31 9.25 -9.85 0.53
C ASN A 31 8.77 -8.51 1.11
N ALA A 32 8.74 -8.37 2.44
CA ALA A 32 8.34 -7.12 3.07
C ALA A 32 9.38 -6.59 4.06
N GLY A 33 9.52 -5.26 4.10
CA GLY A 33 10.40 -4.52 5.01
C GLY A 33 9.87 -4.41 6.43
N PHE A 34 9.31 -5.50 6.95
CA PHE A 34 8.83 -5.62 8.32
C PHE A 34 9.07 -7.03 8.85
N SER A 35 9.29 -7.16 10.16
CA SER A 35 9.44 -8.48 10.81
C SER A 35 8.35 -8.75 11.84
N MET A 36 7.52 -9.76 11.58
CA MET A 36 6.53 -10.25 12.54
C MET A 36 7.17 -10.97 13.70
N CYS A 37 8.20 -11.79 13.43
CA CYS A 37 8.98 -12.46 14.45
C CYS A 37 9.58 -11.43 15.43
N GLN A 38 10.26 -10.39 14.94
CA GLN A 38 10.83 -9.35 15.81
C GLN A 38 9.76 -8.60 16.62
N ALA A 39 8.59 -8.34 16.03
CA ALA A 39 7.48 -7.69 16.73
C ALA A 39 6.91 -8.53 17.88
N ILE A 40 6.79 -9.84 17.67
CA ILE A 40 6.37 -10.78 18.71
C ILE A 40 7.43 -10.86 19.80
N SER A 41 8.71 -10.98 19.44
CA SER A 41 9.83 -11.00 20.38
C SER A 41 9.89 -9.75 21.25
N ASN A 42 9.85 -8.55 20.65
CA ASN A 42 9.82 -7.28 21.38
C ASN A 42 8.64 -7.21 22.36
N ARG A 43 7.47 -7.72 21.98
CA ARG A 43 6.28 -7.75 22.85
C ARG A 43 6.41 -8.76 24.00
N ILE A 44 7.13 -9.86 23.80
CA ILE A 44 7.43 -10.84 24.86
C ILE A 44 8.42 -10.21 25.86
N ILE A 45 9.46 -9.51 25.39
CA ILE A 45 10.41 -8.76 26.23
C ILE A 45 9.68 -7.67 27.05
N GLN A 46 8.81 -6.88 26.42
CA GLN A 46 7.99 -5.85 27.11
C GLN A 46 7.05 -6.42 28.18
N LYS A 47 6.76 -7.73 28.16
CA LYS A 47 5.99 -8.42 29.21
C LYS A 47 6.86 -8.97 30.35
N GLY A 48 8.15 -8.66 30.38
CA GLY A 48 9.08 -9.04 31.44
C GLY A 48 9.90 -10.31 31.18
N SER A 49 9.82 -10.90 29.99
CA SER A 49 10.66 -12.06 29.63
C SER A 49 12.08 -11.62 29.28
N THR A 50 13.08 -12.20 29.95
CA THR A 50 14.50 -11.95 29.70
C THR A 50 15.08 -12.75 28.52
N ILE A 51 14.41 -13.83 28.12
CA ILE A 51 14.79 -14.70 26.99
C ILE A 51 13.59 -14.84 26.06
N VAL A 52 13.83 -14.78 24.75
CA VAL A 52 12.84 -15.12 23.73
C VAL A 52 13.40 -16.21 22.83
N GLU A 53 12.69 -17.35 22.79
CA GLU A 53 12.91 -18.36 21.77
C GLU A 53 12.33 -17.86 20.45
N VAL A 54 13.21 -17.56 19.49
CA VAL A 54 12.86 -17.01 18.16
C VAL A 54 11.91 -17.95 17.40
N ASP A 55 12.10 -19.26 17.53
CA ASP A 55 11.26 -20.27 16.85
C ASP A 55 9.80 -20.22 17.36
N LYS A 56 9.59 -20.12 18.68
CA LYS A 56 8.25 -19.94 19.28
C LYS A 56 7.60 -18.60 18.95
N ALA A 57 8.39 -17.59 18.56
CA ALA A 57 7.87 -16.33 18.03
C ALA A 57 7.44 -16.48 16.56
N ARG A 58 8.22 -17.22 15.75
CA ARG A 58 7.91 -17.55 14.35
C ARG A 58 6.67 -18.43 14.19
N GLU A 59 6.47 -19.43 15.05
CA GLU A 59 5.23 -20.24 15.09
C GLU A 59 3.95 -19.39 15.25
N LYS A 60 4.08 -18.17 15.79
CA LYS A 60 2.99 -17.22 16.04
C LYS A 60 3.01 -16.03 15.08
N ALA A 61 3.94 -15.99 14.13
CA ALA A 61 4.13 -14.92 13.14
C ALA A 61 3.15 -15.02 11.96
N MET A 62 1.85 -15.08 12.29
CA MET A 62 0.75 -15.04 11.34
C MET A 62 -0.25 -13.96 11.74
N ILE A 63 -0.62 -13.11 10.79
CA ILE A 63 -1.73 -12.17 10.92
C ILE A 63 -2.90 -12.66 10.05
N GLN A 64 -4.05 -12.88 10.69
CA GLN A 64 -5.31 -13.17 10.01
C GLN A 64 -6.27 -11.98 10.17
N LEU A 65 -6.61 -11.33 9.05
CA LEU A 65 -7.56 -10.23 8.98
C LEU A 65 -8.88 -10.71 8.37
N LYS A 66 -9.95 -10.72 9.15
CA LYS A 66 -11.33 -10.78 8.63
C LYS A 66 -11.69 -9.36 8.17
N LEU A 67 -11.67 -9.15 6.86
CA LEU A 67 -11.82 -7.82 6.27
C LEU A 67 -13.27 -7.52 5.93
N ASP A 68 -13.95 -8.46 5.27
CA ASP A 68 -15.28 -8.28 4.67
C ASP A 68 -15.42 -6.92 3.98
N TYR A 69 -14.49 -6.64 3.06
CA TYR A 69 -14.27 -5.35 2.42
C TYR A 69 -14.46 -5.43 0.90
N GLU A 70 -15.06 -4.39 0.32
CA GLU A 70 -15.42 -4.34 -1.10
C GLU A 70 -14.57 -3.32 -1.86
N LEU A 71 -13.67 -3.84 -2.70
CA LEU A 71 -12.97 -3.09 -3.74
C LEU A 71 -13.92 -2.89 -4.92
N ARG A 72 -14.81 -1.91 -4.77
CA ARG A 72 -15.90 -1.64 -5.74
C ARG A 72 -15.38 -1.41 -7.16
N ASP A 73 -14.31 -0.64 -7.30
CA ASP A 73 -13.69 -0.33 -8.59
C ASP A 73 -13.15 -1.57 -9.33
N LEU A 74 -12.75 -2.61 -8.59
CA LEU A 74 -12.31 -3.89 -9.15
C LEU A 74 -13.43 -4.93 -9.27
N GLY A 75 -14.59 -4.68 -8.65
CA GLY A 75 -15.69 -5.63 -8.51
C GLY A 75 -15.38 -6.78 -7.54
N ILE A 76 -14.46 -6.60 -6.59
CA ILE A 76 -13.94 -7.66 -5.70
C ILE A 76 -14.38 -7.44 -4.25
N LYS A 77 -14.87 -8.50 -3.59
CA LYS A 77 -15.13 -8.54 -2.15
C LYS A 77 -14.13 -9.47 -1.46
N ILE A 78 -13.22 -8.91 -0.66
CA ILE A 78 -12.27 -9.65 0.16
C ILE A 78 -12.96 -10.06 1.46
N LYS A 79 -13.10 -11.37 1.69
CA LYS A 79 -13.60 -11.92 2.96
C LYS A 79 -12.49 -11.91 4.01
N LYS A 80 -11.32 -12.46 3.64
CA LYS A 80 -10.23 -12.78 4.57
C LYS A 80 -8.87 -12.55 3.90
N LEU A 81 -7.92 -12.00 4.64
CA LEU A 81 -6.50 -11.89 4.26
C LEU A 81 -5.64 -12.51 5.36
N GLU A 82 -4.73 -13.40 4.99
CA GLU A 82 -3.69 -13.99 5.84
C GLU A 82 -2.32 -13.57 5.33
N ILE A 83 -1.44 -13.28 6.29
CA ILE A 83 -0.04 -12.93 6.09
C ILE A 83 0.75 -13.79 7.07
N SER A 84 1.46 -14.80 6.57
CA SER A 84 2.21 -15.78 7.38
C SER A 84 3.69 -15.67 7.08
N ASP A 85 4.53 -15.54 8.11
CA ASP A 85 5.99 -15.59 7.97
C ASP A 85 6.41 -16.99 7.47
N ILE A 86 7.22 -17.02 6.40
CA ILE A 86 7.82 -18.22 5.80
C ILE A 86 9.34 -18.06 5.65
N SER A 87 9.93 -17.13 6.38
CA SER A 87 11.36 -16.84 6.35
C SER A 87 12.15 -18.00 6.96
N ASN A 88 13.05 -18.60 6.20
CA ASN A 88 14.05 -19.50 6.78
C ASN A 88 15.04 -18.70 7.67
N THR A 89 16.02 -19.37 8.25
CA THR A 89 17.07 -18.76 9.09
C THR A 89 18.13 -18.00 8.28
N SER A 90 17.82 -17.53 7.07
CA SER A 90 18.65 -16.56 6.37
C SER A 90 18.50 -15.19 7.04
N TYR A 91 19.63 -14.53 7.30
CA TYR A 91 19.67 -13.10 7.63
C TYR A 91 19.43 -12.27 6.37
N GLU A 92 18.24 -12.45 5.77
CA GLU A 92 17.69 -11.58 4.75
C GLU A 92 17.07 -10.33 5.39
N ILE A 93 16.92 -9.29 4.59
CA ILE A 93 16.49 -7.96 5.03
C ILE A 93 14.98 -7.81 5.08
N THR A 94 14.33 -8.48 4.14
CA THR A 94 12.89 -8.58 4.09
C THR A 94 12.56 -9.97 4.58
N ASP A 95 11.74 -10.05 5.62
CA ASP A 95 11.10 -11.32 5.93
C ASP A 95 10.20 -11.69 4.74
N ARG A 96 10.19 -12.98 4.42
CA ARG A 96 9.39 -13.54 3.34
C ARG A 96 8.08 -14.02 3.93
N TYR A 97 6.98 -13.59 3.33
CA TYR A 97 5.64 -13.88 3.78
C TYR A 97 4.87 -14.62 2.71
N LEU A 98 4.09 -15.63 3.10
CA LEU A 98 2.98 -16.13 2.31
C LEU A 98 1.77 -15.23 2.54
N ILE A 99 1.30 -14.59 1.48
CA ILE A 99 -0.01 -13.96 1.42
C ILE A 99 -1.02 -15.00 0.95
N SER A 100 -2.15 -15.08 1.63
CA SER A 100 -3.32 -15.88 1.23
C SER A 100 -4.57 -15.05 1.43
N THR A 101 -5.33 -14.77 0.37
CA THR A 101 -6.59 -14.01 0.46
C THR A 101 -7.77 -14.79 -0.11
N THR A 102 -8.86 -14.84 0.65
CA THR A 102 -10.14 -15.43 0.23
C THR A 102 -11.08 -14.31 -0.20
N PHE A 103 -11.55 -14.37 -1.45
CA PHE A 103 -12.39 -13.33 -2.04
C PHE A 103 -13.49 -13.89 -2.94
N SER A 104 -14.41 -13.02 -3.34
CA SER A 104 -15.49 -13.29 -4.29
C SER A 104 -15.69 -12.09 -5.22
N LEU A 105 -16.13 -12.32 -6.44
CA LEU A 105 -16.43 -11.24 -7.39
C LEU A 105 -17.90 -10.81 -7.25
N ILE A 106 -18.14 -9.52 -7.01
CA ILE A 106 -19.42 -8.97 -6.53
C ILE A 106 -20.59 -9.28 -7.47
N ASN A 107 -20.33 -9.31 -8.78
CA ASN A 107 -21.34 -9.57 -9.83
C ASN A 107 -21.16 -10.93 -10.53
N LEU A 108 -20.35 -11.84 -9.98
CA LEU A 108 -20.11 -13.15 -10.58
C LEU A 108 -20.88 -14.26 -9.84
N ASN A 109 -21.79 -14.90 -10.55
CA ASN A 109 -22.50 -16.11 -10.15
C ASN A 109 -22.51 -17.10 -11.33
N ASN A 110 -22.95 -18.34 -11.12
CA ASN A 110 -22.97 -19.34 -12.20
C ASN A 110 -23.84 -18.93 -13.40
N LYS A 111 -24.89 -18.11 -13.23
CA LYS A 111 -25.69 -17.62 -14.36
C LYS A 111 -24.88 -16.69 -15.26
N ASN A 112 -24.24 -15.67 -14.69
CA ASN A 112 -23.43 -14.71 -15.42
C ASN A 112 -22.16 -15.35 -16.01
N LEU A 113 -21.57 -16.31 -15.29
CA LEU A 113 -20.44 -17.10 -15.79
C LEU A 113 -20.86 -17.98 -16.99
N ASN A 114 -22.04 -18.62 -16.92
CA ASN A 114 -22.62 -19.37 -18.03
C ASN A 114 -23.02 -18.47 -19.22
N GLU A 115 -23.42 -17.22 -19.01
CA GLU A 115 -23.66 -16.26 -20.09
C GLU A 115 -22.36 -15.81 -20.78
N ILE A 116 -21.27 -15.64 -20.03
CA ILE A 116 -19.92 -15.43 -20.59
C ILE A 116 -19.50 -16.66 -21.40
N PHE A 117 -19.67 -17.87 -20.85
CA PHE A 117 -19.37 -19.14 -21.53
C PHE A 117 -20.14 -19.26 -22.85
N LYS A 118 -21.48 -19.15 -22.83
CA LYS A 118 -22.34 -19.25 -24.02
C LYS A 118 -21.98 -18.24 -25.12
N LYS A 119 -21.61 -17.01 -24.75
CA LYS A 119 -21.15 -16.00 -25.71
C LYS A 119 -19.83 -16.38 -26.38
N PHE A 120 -18.94 -17.09 -25.68
CA PHE A 120 -17.69 -17.58 -26.28
C PHE A 120 -17.90 -18.82 -27.15
N ASN A 121 -18.76 -19.78 -26.77
CA ASN A 121 -19.08 -20.94 -27.62
C ASN A 121 -19.61 -20.52 -29.00
N SER A 122 -20.36 -19.42 -29.10
CA SER A 122 -20.90 -18.95 -30.39
C SER A 122 -19.87 -18.34 -31.36
N ILE A 123 -18.58 -18.27 -31.01
CA ILE A 123 -17.59 -17.47 -31.75
C ILE A 123 -16.63 -18.29 -32.64
N LYS A 124 -16.44 -19.60 -32.44
CA LYS A 124 -15.51 -20.40 -33.28
C LYS A 124 -15.87 -21.86 -33.49
N GLU A 125 -15.65 -22.29 -34.73
CA GLU A 125 -15.41 -23.68 -35.12
C GLU A 125 -13.87 -23.97 -35.14
N SER A 126 -13.45 -25.24 -35.08
CA SER A 126 -12.09 -25.75 -35.44
C SER A 126 -10.90 -25.71 -34.45
N VAL A 127 -11.09 -25.47 -33.15
CA VAL A 127 -10.03 -25.73 -32.14
C VAL A 127 -10.64 -26.50 -30.97
N GLU A 128 -9.88 -27.39 -30.33
CA GLU A 128 -10.32 -28.07 -29.10
C GLU A 128 -10.75 -27.04 -28.05
N GLU A 129 -12.06 -27.04 -27.77
CA GLU A 129 -12.77 -26.05 -26.97
C GLU A 129 -12.10 -25.82 -25.60
N GLU A 130 -11.74 -26.92 -24.91
CA GLU A 130 -11.11 -26.92 -23.58
C GLU A 130 -9.84 -26.06 -23.51
N ILE A 131 -9.03 -26.02 -24.57
CA ILE A 131 -7.77 -25.26 -24.61
C ILE A 131 -8.04 -23.75 -24.67
N ILE A 132 -9.00 -23.33 -25.51
CA ILE A 132 -9.37 -21.90 -25.62
C ILE A 132 -10.02 -21.41 -24.32
N PHE A 133 -10.90 -22.21 -23.71
CA PHE A 133 -11.52 -21.85 -22.43
C PHE A 133 -10.50 -21.74 -21.31
N LYS A 134 -9.55 -22.68 -21.21
CA LYS A 134 -8.46 -22.61 -20.25
C LYS A 134 -7.64 -21.32 -20.41
N ILE A 135 -7.25 -20.96 -21.62
CA ILE A 135 -6.49 -19.72 -21.88
C ILE A 135 -7.33 -18.47 -21.53
N PHE A 136 -8.58 -18.40 -21.97
CA PHE A 136 -9.43 -17.22 -21.74
C PHE A 136 -9.72 -17.00 -20.25
N PHE A 137 -10.20 -18.02 -19.54
CA PHE A 137 -10.54 -17.88 -18.12
C PHE A 137 -9.28 -17.71 -17.25
N SER A 138 -8.17 -18.41 -17.52
CA SER A 138 -6.91 -18.16 -16.80
C SER A 138 -6.36 -16.75 -17.07
N GLY A 139 -6.61 -16.18 -18.26
CA GLY A 139 -6.29 -14.78 -18.57
C GLY A 139 -7.17 -13.78 -17.81
N PHE A 140 -8.50 -13.92 -17.90
CA PHE A 140 -9.47 -13.04 -17.22
C PHE A 140 -9.30 -13.06 -15.70
N PHE A 141 -9.30 -14.25 -15.09
CA PHE A 141 -9.12 -14.39 -13.66
C PHE A 141 -7.68 -14.10 -13.22
N GLY A 142 -6.68 -14.34 -14.09
CA GLY A 142 -5.29 -13.94 -13.87
C GLY A 142 -5.13 -12.42 -13.78
N ALA A 143 -5.79 -11.65 -14.65
CA ALA A 143 -5.82 -10.19 -14.56
C ALA A 143 -6.47 -9.71 -13.25
N LYS A 144 -7.61 -10.30 -12.85
CA LYS A 144 -8.27 -9.98 -11.57
C LYS A 144 -7.41 -10.34 -10.34
N ALA A 145 -6.65 -11.43 -10.42
CA ALA A 145 -5.67 -11.81 -9.40
C ALA A 145 -4.49 -10.82 -9.32
N GLU A 146 -3.99 -10.34 -10.46
CA GLU A 146 -2.92 -9.35 -10.56
C GLU A 146 -3.36 -7.97 -10.04
N GLU A 147 -4.57 -7.52 -10.38
CA GLU A 147 -5.19 -6.33 -9.78
C GLU A 147 -5.28 -6.44 -8.25
N LEU A 148 -5.84 -7.55 -7.73
CA LEU A 148 -5.99 -7.77 -6.28
C LEU A 148 -4.64 -7.86 -5.55
N MET A 149 -3.65 -8.52 -6.15
CA MET A 149 -2.29 -8.60 -5.61
C MET A 149 -1.66 -7.20 -5.49
N ASN A 150 -1.78 -6.38 -6.54
CA ASN A 150 -1.25 -5.02 -6.57
C ASN A 150 -1.91 -4.11 -5.52
N GLU A 151 -3.21 -4.27 -5.29
CA GLU A 151 -3.92 -3.57 -4.20
C GLU A 151 -3.43 -4.03 -2.82
N ILE A 152 -3.28 -5.33 -2.59
CA ILE A 152 -2.78 -5.87 -1.31
C ILE A 152 -1.37 -5.37 -1.00
N ILE A 153 -0.47 -5.41 -1.98
CA ILE A 153 0.89 -4.84 -1.85
C ILE A 153 0.80 -3.34 -1.56
N SER A 154 -0.05 -2.60 -2.27
CA SER A 154 -0.24 -1.16 -2.06
C SER A 154 -0.78 -0.83 -0.66
N PHE A 155 -1.68 -1.63 -0.07
CA PHE A 155 -2.15 -1.42 1.31
C PHE A 155 -1.01 -1.54 2.34
N ILE A 156 -0.05 -2.41 2.08
CA ILE A 156 1.13 -2.60 2.92
C ILE A 156 2.10 -1.42 2.72
N GLU A 157 2.33 -1.00 1.48
CA GLU A 157 3.11 0.22 1.16
C GLU A 157 2.56 1.48 1.84
N TYR A 158 1.24 1.72 1.84
CA TYR A 158 0.65 2.90 2.51
C TYR A 158 0.79 2.87 4.02
N SER A 159 0.90 1.67 4.61
CA SER A 159 1.15 1.52 6.03
C SER A 159 2.58 1.91 6.43
N GLY A 160 3.45 2.24 5.46
CA GLY A 160 4.81 2.73 5.67
C GLY A 160 5.88 1.64 5.57
N PHE A 161 5.54 0.47 5.05
CA PHE A 161 6.46 -0.66 4.91
C PHE A 161 6.72 -0.95 3.44
N TYR A 162 7.97 -1.25 3.08
CA TYR A 162 8.25 -1.83 1.78
C TYR A 162 7.53 -3.18 1.65
N ALA A 163 6.92 -3.42 0.49
CA ALA A 163 6.36 -4.70 0.13
C ALA A 163 6.56 -4.91 -1.37
N LYS A 164 7.09 -6.07 -1.75
CA LYS A 164 7.25 -6.46 -3.14
C LYS A 164 6.90 -7.93 -3.30
N GLN A 165 6.13 -8.26 -4.33
CA GLN A 165 5.86 -9.64 -4.71
C GLN A 165 7.19 -10.38 -4.95
N VAL A 166 7.34 -11.59 -4.40
CA VAL A 166 8.36 -12.53 -4.89
C VAL A 166 7.91 -12.97 -6.28
N PRO A 167 8.73 -12.76 -7.34
CA PRO A 167 8.33 -13.13 -8.70
C PRO A 167 7.97 -14.62 -8.81
N SER A 168 7.12 -14.97 -9.77
CA SER A 168 6.69 -16.36 -10.01
C SER A 168 5.85 -17.05 -8.91
N THR A 169 5.35 -16.34 -7.90
CA THR A 169 4.65 -17.00 -6.77
C THR A 169 3.13 -16.82 -6.77
N LEU A 170 2.58 -16.04 -7.70
CA LEU A 170 1.15 -15.82 -7.82
C LEU A 170 0.42 -17.10 -8.26
N ASN A 171 -0.44 -17.62 -7.39
CA ASN A 171 -1.29 -18.77 -7.65
C ASN A 171 -2.75 -18.40 -7.34
N LEU A 172 -3.64 -18.60 -8.32
CA LEU A 172 -5.08 -18.44 -8.10
C LEU A 172 -5.76 -19.79 -8.06
N TYR A 173 -6.62 -19.96 -7.05
CA TYR A 173 -7.47 -21.11 -6.83
C TYR A 173 -8.94 -20.70 -6.76
N LEU A 174 -9.79 -21.69 -7.01
CA LEU A 174 -11.23 -21.62 -6.84
C LEU A 174 -11.66 -22.81 -5.98
N THR A 175 -12.63 -22.57 -5.10
CA THR A 175 -13.17 -23.58 -4.17
C THR A 175 -14.63 -23.85 -4.51
N ASP A 176 -15.02 -25.12 -4.57
CA ASP A 176 -16.42 -25.52 -4.78
C ASP A 176 -17.24 -25.54 -3.47
N ASP A 177 -18.54 -25.72 -3.59
CA ASP A 177 -19.48 -25.78 -2.45
C ASP A 177 -19.23 -27.00 -1.52
N LYS A 178 -18.39 -27.96 -1.92
CA LYS A 178 -17.95 -29.11 -1.12
C LYS A 178 -16.57 -28.90 -0.48
N GLY A 179 -15.95 -27.74 -0.69
CA GLY A 179 -14.62 -27.41 -0.18
C GLY A 179 -13.45 -27.93 -1.01
N LYS A 180 -13.68 -28.57 -2.18
CA LYS A 180 -12.59 -29.00 -3.06
C LYS A 180 -11.96 -27.78 -3.74
N ILE A 181 -10.64 -27.73 -3.73
CA ILE A 181 -9.84 -26.64 -4.30
C ILE A 181 -9.33 -27.05 -5.69
N PHE A 182 -9.47 -26.15 -6.65
CA PHE A 182 -8.98 -26.29 -8.03
C PHE A 182 -8.07 -25.10 -8.39
N ARG A 183 -7.04 -25.33 -9.20
CA ARG A 183 -6.10 -24.29 -9.66
C ARG A 183 -6.57 -23.65 -10.96
N ILE A 184 -6.46 -22.32 -11.05
CA ILE A 184 -6.77 -21.53 -12.24
C ILE A 184 -5.49 -21.05 -12.96
N THR A 185 -4.52 -20.47 -12.25
CA THR A 185 -3.30 -19.91 -12.88
C THR A 185 -2.07 -19.96 -11.97
N GLN A 186 -0.89 -19.94 -12.59
CA GLN A 186 0.46 -19.85 -12.01
C GLN A 186 1.35 -19.08 -13.01
N ARG A 187 2.12 -18.08 -12.57
CA ARG A 187 3.12 -17.39 -13.43
C ARG A 187 4.56 -17.82 -13.10
N GLY A 188 5.46 -17.73 -14.08
CA GLY A 188 6.91 -17.95 -13.95
C GLY A 188 7.71 -16.89 -14.72
N GLY A 189 8.80 -16.40 -14.14
CA GLY A 189 9.63 -15.28 -14.62
C GLY A 189 9.97 -14.29 -13.50
N GLY A 190 11.14 -13.64 -13.54
CA GLY A 190 11.57 -12.70 -12.50
C GLY A 190 12.79 -11.87 -12.84
N GLU A 191 13.16 -10.96 -11.93
CA GLU A 191 14.47 -10.28 -11.90
C GLU A 191 14.77 -9.78 -10.47
N GLN A 192 16.04 -9.49 -10.17
CA GLN A 192 16.57 -9.29 -8.81
C GLN A 192 16.21 -7.93 -8.19
N SER A 193 16.33 -7.82 -6.87
CA SER A 193 16.44 -6.52 -6.18
C SER A 193 17.39 -6.58 -4.99
N SER A 194 18.05 -5.45 -4.76
CA SER A 194 19.06 -5.18 -3.73
C SER A 194 18.48 -5.01 -2.30
N PHE A 195 19.39 -4.83 -1.34
CA PHE A 195 19.30 -5.18 0.09
C PHE A 195 19.14 -3.94 1.04
N GLN A 196 18.74 -4.16 2.31
CA GLN A 196 18.48 -3.20 3.45
C GLN A 196 17.16 -2.36 3.42
N ASN A 197 16.38 -2.13 4.52
CA ASN A 197 16.30 -2.66 5.94
C ASN A 197 14.85 -2.58 6.58
N PRO A 198 14.42 -3.41 7.57
CA PRO A 198 13.01 -3.50 8.02
C PRO A 198 12.59 -2.73 9.30
N ILE A 199 11.31 -2.30 9.39
CA ILE A 199 10.66 -1.65 10.55
C ILE A 199 9.29 -2.30 10.89
N HIS A 200 8.79 -2.11 12.11
CA HIS A 200 7.85 -2.97 12.85
C HIS A 200 6.34 -2.99 12.40
N PRO A 201 5.75 -4.18 12.11
CA PRO A 201 4.42 -4.32 11.45
C PRO A 201 3.16 -3.99 12.27
N LEU A 202 3.22 -3.80 13.60
CA LEU A 202 2.00 -3.54 14.41
C LEU A 202 1.36 -2.15 14.21
N LEU A 203 1.83 -1.36 13.23
CA LEU A 203 1.24 -0.07 12.84
C LEU A 203 0.08 -0.23 11.82
N ILE A 204 -0.10 -1.41 11.24
CA ILE A 204 -1.14 -1.73 10.25
C ILE A 204 -2.52 -1.81 10.94
N LYS A 205 -3.28 -0.71 10.94
CA LYS A 205 -4.64 -0.63 11.54
C LYS A 205 -5.71 -0.34 10.47
N ARG A 206 -6.79 -1.16 10.44
CA ARG A 206 -7.90 -1.10 9.45
C ARG A 206 -8.38 0.33 9.10
N LYS A 207 -8.68 1.16 10.10
CA LYS A 207 -9.17 2.54 9.90
C LYS A 207 -8.14 3.45 9.20
N SER A 208 -6.84 3.25 9.49
CA SER A 208 -5.74 3.96 8.85
C SER A 208 -5.60 3.55 7.38
N ILE A 209 -5.68 2.24 7.08
CA ILE A 209 -5.58 1.71 5.71
C ILE A 209 -6.67 2.31 4.81
N ILE A 210 -7.94 2.26 5.24
CA ILE A 210 -9.07 2.75 4.44
C ILE A 210 -8.93 4.26 4.17
N SER A 211 -8.67 5.07 5.21
CA SER A 211 -8.53 6.52 5.04
C SER A 211 -7.31 6.92 4.19
N ASN A 212 -6.20 6.18 4.28
CA ASN A 212 -5.03 6.40 3.42
C ASN A 212 -5.31 5.97 1.97
N TYR A 213 -6.12 4.93 1.75
CA TYR A 213 -6.51 4.46 0.43
C TYR A 213 -7.44 5.44 -0.30
N GLU A 214 -8.48 5.94 0.37
CA GLU A 214 -9.39 6.96 -0.17
C GLU A 214 -8.61 8.22 -0.57
N ASN A 215 -7.70 8.68 0.29
CA ASN A 215 -6.80 9.79 -0.04
C ASN A 215 -5.84 9.47 -1.20
N TYR A 216 -5.33 8.23 -1.28
CA TYR A 216 -4.50 7.82 -2.40
C TYR A 216 -5.27 7.84 -3.72
N LEU A 217 -6.49 7.33 -3.81
CA LEU A 217 -7.28 7.33 -5.05
C LEU A 217 -7.36 8.74 -5.65
N LEU A 218 -7.69 9.74 -4.82
CA LEU A 218 -7.79 11.17 -5.19
C LEU A 218 -6.43 11.84 -5.50
N THR A 219 -5.30 11.27 -5.07
CA THR A 219 -3.97 11.87 -5.24
C THR A 219 -3.49 11.88 -6.71
N PRO A 220 -2.98 13.01 -7.26
CA PRO A 220 -2.41 13.07 -8.61
C PRO A 220 -1.22 12.13 -8.87
N LYS A 221 -1.11 11.56 -10.08
CA LYS A 221 -0.08 10.55 -10.46
C LYS A 221 1.37 10.98 -10.20
N ASN A 222 1.71 12.26 -10.36
CA ASN A 222 3.04 12.79 -10.05
C ASN A 222 3.34 12.74 -8.54
N ILE A 223 2.40 13.14 -7.69
CA ILE A 223 2.51 13.05 -6.23
C ILE A 223 2.60 11.58 -5.80
N LYS A 224 1.78 10.68 -6.38
CA LYS A 224 1.86 9.22 -6.16
C LYS A 224 3.27 8.68 -6.43
N LYS A 225 3.92 9.11 -7.53
CA LYS A 225 5.28 8.71 -7.90
C LYS A 225 6.32 9.20 -6.89
N HIS A 226 6.23 10.45 -6.41
CA HIS A 226 7.12 10.95 -5.36
C HIS A 226 6.91 10.24 -4.03
N TYR A 227 5.67 9.92 -3.66
CA TYR A 227 5.37 9.22 -2.41
C TYR A 227 5.95 7.81 -2.42
N LYS A 228 5.70 7.02 -3.48
CA LYS A 228 6.29 5.67 -3.63
C LYS A 228 7.83 5.71 -3.64
N LYS A 229 8.45 6.68 -4.32
CA LYS A 229 9.90 6.89 -4.26
C LYS A 229 10.39 7.23 -2.85
N GLY A 230 9.71 8.12 -2.13
CA GLY A 230 10.07 8.51 -0.76
C GLY A 230 10.05 7.34 0.22
N VAL A 231 8.99 6.51 0.16
CA VAL A 231 8.91 5.26 0.93
C VAL A 231 10.02 4.29 0.54
N HIS A 232 10.32 4.14 -0.75
CA HIS A 232 11.39 3.26 -1.21
C HIS A 232 12.78 3.72 -0.75
N TYR A 233 13.10 5.01 -0.85
CA TYR A 233 14.36 5.56 -0.32
C TYR A 233 14.44 5.47 1.20
N GLN A 234 13.33 5.69 1.92
CA GLN A 234 13.28 5.51 3.39
C GLN A 234 13.65 4.08 3.78
N PHE A 235 13.08 3.11 3.06
CA PHE A 235 13.32 1.69 3.26
C PHE A 235 14.78 1.29 2.97
N LEU A 236 15.39 1.86 1.93
CA LEU A 236 16.80 1.65 1.57
C LEU A 236 17.79 2.33 2.54
N GLY A 237 17.31 3.08 3.55
CA GLY A 237 18.18 3.89 4.43
C GLY A 237 18.75 5.15 3.76
N PHE A 238 18.30 5.48 2.55
CA PHE A 238 18.61 6.70 1.81
C PHE A 238 17.72 7.84 2.33
N TYR A 239 18.01 8.28 3.56
CA TYR A 239 17.16 9.21 4.30
C TYR A 239 17.09 10.60 3.67
N ASP A 240 18.17 11.10 3.06
CA ASP A 240 18.18 12.38 2.34
C ASP A 240 17.32 12.31 1.07
N GLU A 241 17.45 11.27 0.25
CA GLU A 241 16.63 11.07 -0.95
C GLU A 241 15.15 10.85 -0.62
N SER A 242 14.88 10.16 0.50
CA SER A 242 13.54 10.01 1.05
C SER A 242 12.95 11.35 1.48
N PHE A 243 13.72 12.09 2.27
CA PHE A 243 13.37 13.42 2.76
C PHE A 243 13.07 14.35 1.57
N LEU A 244 13.94 14.40 0.56
CA LEU A 244 13.72 15.17 -0.67
C LEU A 244 12.43 14.77 -1.40
N CYS A 245 12.09 13.47 -1.44
CA CYS A 245 10.85 13.01 -2.08
C CYS A 245 9.60 13.49 -1.34
N PHE A 246 9.53 13.38 -0.01
CA PHE A 246 8.39 13.88 0.76
C PHE A 246 8.34 15.42 0.81
N TYR A 247 9.50 16.08 0.89
CA TYR A 247 9.59 17.54 0.75
C TYR A 247 9.07 17.99 -0.61
N LYS A 248 9.36 17.25 -1.69
CA LYS A 248 8.88 17.60 -3.03
C LYS A 248 7.36 17.50 -3.16
N ILE A 249 6.72 16.59 -2.44
CA ILE A 249 5.25 16.52 -2.35
C ILE A 249 4.71 17.80 -1.72
N ILE A 250 5.26 18.19 -0.56
CA ILE A 250 4.87 19.40 0.16
C ILE A 250 5.05 20.65 -0.72
N GLU A 251 6.23 20.80 -1.35
CA GLU A 251 6.52 21.91 -2.26
C GLU A 251 5.56 21.94 -3.47
N SER A 252 5.27 20.78 -4.07
CA SER A 252 4.42 20.69 -5.26
C SER A 252 2.95 20.96 -4.96
N ILE A 253 2.46 20.58 -3.78
CA ILE A 253 1.10 20.90 -3.34
C ILE A 253 1.02 22.36 -2.91
N PHE A 254 2.02 22.88 -2.18
CA PHE A 254 2.04 24.27 -1.75
C PHE A 254 2.04 25.26 -2.93
N LYS A 255 2.78 24.96 -4.00
CA LYS A 255 2.84 25.78 -5.21
C LYS A 255 1.62 25.62 -6.14
N ASP A 256 0.68 24.75 -5.80
CA ASP A 256 -0.55 24.52 -6.57
C ASP A 256 -1.52 25.71 -6.48
N ASP A 257 -2.29 25.94 -7.55
CA ASP A 257 -3.31 26.97 -7.61
C ASP A 257 -4.45 26.75 -6.61
N SER A 258 -4.83 25.50 -6.32
CA SER A 258 -5.88 25.21 -5.35
C SER A 258 -5.43 25.53 -3.92
N PHE A 259 -4.24 25.06 -3.53
CA PHE A 259 -3.70 25.27 -2.18
C PHE A 259 -3.33 26.73 -1.92
N SER A 260 -2.69 27.41 -2.88
CA SER A 260 -2.35 28.83 -2.72
C SER A 260 -3.59 29.73 -2.62
N LYS A 261 -4.69 29.40 -3.32
CA LYS A 261 -6.00 30.05 -3.12
C LYS A 261 -6.52 29.81 -1.71
N LEU A 262 -6.62 28.54 -1.30
CA LEU A 262 -7.11 28.13 0.02
C LEU A 262 -6.33 28.83 1.15
N LEU A 263 -5.00 28.89 1.05
CA LEU A 263 -4.14 29.56 2.02
C LEU A 263 -4.33 31.09 2.03
N SER A 264 -4.53 31.73 0.87
CA SER A 264 -4.85 33.16 0.81
C SER A 264 -6.19 33.49 1.48
N GLU A 265 -7.21 32.66 1.25
CA GLU A 265 -8.56 32.84 1.81
C GLU A 265 -8.59 32.55 3.32
N VAL A 266 -7.87 31.52 3.78
CA VAL A 266 -7.85 31.11 5.19
C VAL A 266 -6.94 32.01 6.04
N ILE A 267 -5.72 32.33 5.59
CA ILE A 267 -4.73 33.04 6.43
C ILE A 267 -4.80 34.56 6.26
N PHE A 268 -4.92 35.03 5.02
CA PHE A 268 -4.89 36.45 4.70
C PHE A 268 -6.29 37.05 4.47
N LYS A 269 -7.34 36.22 4.53
CA LYS A 269 -8.75 36.59 4.31
C LYS A 269 -8.96 37.36 2.98
N THR A 270 -8.20 37.02 1.94
CA THR A 270 -8.24 37.65 0.61
C THR A 270 -7.89 36.67 -0.50
N ASN A 271 -8.26 36.96 -1.76
CA ASN A 271 -7.99 36.09 -2.93
C ASN A 271 -7.33 36.87 -4.09
N SER A 272 -6.50 37.87 -3.76
CA SER A 272 -5.64 38.58 -4.70
C SER A 272 -4.80 37.60 -5.54
N LYS A 273 -4.64 37.88 -6.83
CA LYS A 273 -3.80 37.08 -7.73
C LYS A 273 -2.31 37.32 -7.44
N GLU A 274 -1.98 38.55 -7.07
CA GLU A 274 -0.67 39.05 -6.69
C GLU A 274 -0.18 38.33 -5.43
N LEU A 275 -1.02 38.26 -4.39
CA LEU A 275 -0.71 37.50 -3.17
C LEU A 275 -0.49 36.01 -3.45
N ARG A 276 -1.37 35.38 -4.23
CA ARG A 276 -1.20 33.95 -4.60
C ARG A 276 0.09 33.71 -5.38
N SER A 277 0.49 34.65 -6.24
CA SER A 277 1.79 34.59 -6.92
C SER A 277 2.96 34.69 -5.93
N ALA A 278 2.91 35.65 -5.00
CA ALA A 278 3.93 35.86 -3.96
C ALA A 278 4.07 34.64 -3.02
N ILE A 279 2.95 34.01 -2.63
CA ILE A 279 2.93 32.76 -1.87
C ILE A 279 3.69 31.68 -2.65
N LYS A 280 3.37 31.42 -3.92
CA LYS A 280 4.03 30.38 -4.73
C LYS A 280 5.53 30.63 -4.95
N SER A 281 5.96 31.90 -5.04
CA SER A 281 7.37 32.28 -5.17
C SER A 281 8.15 32.29 -3.85
N SER A 282 7.50 31.98 -2.71
CA SER A 282 8.15 31.97 -1.40
C SER A 282 9.28 30.94 -1.31
N ASN A 283 10.31 31.29 -0.53
CA ASN A 283 11.43 30.38 -0.23
C ASN A 283 10.99 29.23 0.72
N GLN A 284 11.87 28.25 0.91
CA GLN A 284 11.67 27.04 1.72
C GLN A 284 11.18 27.33 3.14
N LYS A 285 11.75 28.36 3.78
CA LYS A 285 11.47 28.71 5.18
C LYS A 285 10.14 29.43 5.31
N THR A 286 9.89 30.41 4.44
CA THR A 286 8.61 31.12 4.34
C THR A 286 7.46 30.17 3.97
N MET A 287 7.69 29.22 3.07
CA MET A 287 6.73 28.15 2.75
C MET A 287 6.35 27.34 3.99
N MET A 288 7.33 26.87 4.77
CA MET A 288 7.07 26.11 5.99
C MET A 288 6.36 26.92 7.07
N LEU A 289 6.64 28.22 7.19
CA LEU A 289 5.91 29.13 8.09
C LEU A 289 4.44 29.31 7.67
N TYR A 290 4.15 29.46 6.37
CA TYR A 290 2.77 29.55 5.89
C TYR A 290 2.01 28.23 6.06
N ILE A 291 2.65 27.08 5.83
CA ILE A 291 2.05 25.77 6.09
C ILE A 291 1.79 25.58 7.59
N TYR A 292 2.71 26.00 8.46
CA TYR A 292 2.50 26.02 9.91
C TYR A 292 1.29 26.87 10.31
N GLN A 293 1.22 28.13 9.84
CA GLN A 293 0.10 29.02 10.15
C GLN A 293 -1.23 28.41 9.70
N TYR A 294 -1.26 27.83 8.49
CA TYR A 294 -2.42 27.15 7.96
C TYR A 294 -2.82 25.93 8.79
N PHE A 295 -1.85 25.09 9.17
CA PHE A 295 -2.08 23.92 10.02
C PHE A 295 -2.71 24.29 11.37
N ILE A 296 -2.24 25.36 12.03
CA ILE A 296 -2.79 25.85 13.30
C ILE A 296 -4.20 26.43 13.14
N GLU A 297 -4.49 27.16 12.05
CA GLU A 297 -5.80 27.78 11.80
C GLU A 297 -6.90 26.77 11.45
N VAL A 298 -6.56 25.63 10.83
CA VAL A 298 -7.54 24.60 10.41
C VAL A 298 -7.65 23.40 11.34
N ASP A 299 -6.78 23.25 12.34
CA ASP A 299 -6.95 22.21 13.36
C ASP A 299 -8.19 22.52 14.22
N LYS A 300 -8.95 21.47 14.52
CA LYS A 300 -10.22 21.58 15.26
C LYS A 300 -10.02 21.47 16.76
N GLU A 301 -8.87 20.97 17.20
CA GLU A 301 -8.51 20.85 18.61
C GLU A 301 -7.51 21.96 18.98
N PRO A 302 -7.70 22.68 20.09
CA PRO A 302 -6.78 23.74 20.51
C PRO A 302 -5.42 23.12 20.91
N ILE A 303 -4.40 23.41 20.10
CA ILE A 303 -3.01 23.00 20.36
C ILE A 303 -2.40 23.95 21.41
N ASP A 304 -1.78 23.41 22.46
CA ASP A 304 -1.03 24.17 23.46
C ASP A 304 0.24 24.84 22.88
N ASP A 305 0.76 25.85 23.56
CA ASP A 305 1.87 26.66 23.02
C ASP A 305 3.23 25.93 23.01
N GLU A 306 3.43 24.92 23.86
CA GLU A 306 4.65 24.10 23.87
C GLU A 306 4.70 23.22 22.60
N LYS A 307 3.58 22.56 22.28
CA LYS A 307 3.41 21.73 21.08
C LYS A 307 3.40 22.57 19.81
N LYS A 308 2.83 23.78 19.83
CA LYS A 308 3.00 24.77 18.73
C LYS A 308 4.47 25.07 18.47
N ALA A 309 5.25 25.36 19.51
CA ALA A 309 6.69 25.63 19.41
C ALA A 309 7.48 24.41 18.91
N GLU A 310 7.13 23.20 19.34
CA GLU A 310 7.74 21.96 18.86
C GLU A 310 7.50 21.74 17.35
N ILE A 311 6.26 21.93 16.88
CA ILE A 311 5.90 21.83 15.46
C ILE A 311 6.65 22.89 14.64
N LEU A 312 6.65 24.14 15.10
CA LEU A 312 7.37 25.24 14.43
C LEU A 312 8.88 24.95 14.32
N LYS A 313 9.50 24.40 15.38
CA LYS A 313 10.90 23.99 15.36
C LYS A 313 11.17 22.89 14.32
N LYS A 314 10.29 21.89 14.21
CA LYS A 314 10.37 20.84 13.18
C LYS A 314 10.17 21.38 11.76
N MET A 315 9.26 22.33 11.56
CA MET A 315 9.05 23.03 10.29
C MET A 315 10.29 23.78 9.81
N ILE A 316 10.91 24.56 10.72
CA ILE A 316 12.15 25.30 10.43
C ILE A 316 13.29 24.33 10.13
N SER A 317 13.52 23.34 10.99
CA SER A 317 14.54 22.30 10.80
C SER A 317 14.38 21.57 9.47
N ALA A 318 13.16 21.26 9.04
CA ALA A 318 12.91 20.66 7.74
C ALA A 318 13.30 21.59 6.56
N SER A 319 13.09 22.91 6.69
CA SER A 319 13.53 23.87 5.66
C SER A 319 15.05 24.00 5.59
N ASP A 320 15.73 23.95 6.74
CA ASP A 320 17.18 24.07 6.83
C ASP A 320 17.87 22.79 6.30
N ILE A 321 17.42 21.59 6.70
CA ILE A 321 17.89 20.29 6.17
C ILE A 321 17.77 20.25 4.64
N ARG A 322 16.62 20.68 4.07
CA ARG A 322 16.44 20.73 2.61
C ARG A 322 17.50 21.60 1.94
N ASN A 323 17.80 22.78 2.48
CA ASN A 323 18.81 23.66 1.91
C ASN A 323 20.22 23.07 2.05
N ASN A 324 20.53 22.46 3.18
CA ASN A 324 21.80 21.79 3.43
C ASN A 324 22.05 20.65 2.41
N ILE A 325 21.06 19.78 2.17
CA ILE A 325 21.15 18.72 1.15
C ILE A 325 21.33 19.32 -0.26
N ALA A 326 20.62 20.42 -0.57
CA ALA A 326 20.74 21.10 -1.86
C ALA A 326 22.11 21.77 -2.09
N HIS A 327 22.89 22.00 -1.03
CA HIS A 327 24.28 22.46 -1.07
C HIS A 327 25.29 21.32 -0.84
N SER A 328 24.89 20.07 -1.10
CA SER A 328 25.74 18.87 -1.10
C SER A 328 26.37 18.52 0.25
N SER A 329 25.73 18.89 1.36
CA SER A 329 26.07 18.31 2.67
C SER A 329 25.23 17.05 2.92
N ASP A 330 25.88 15.98 3.38
CA ASP A 330 25.22 14.79 3.92
C ASP A 330 24.49 15.19 5.19
N GLN A 331 23.18 14.94 5.25
CA GLN A 331 22.31 15.22 6.39
C GLN A 331 21.56 13.96 6.83
N SER A 332 22.04 12.76 6.47
CA SER A 332 21.28 11.50 6.56
C SER A 332 20.71 11.22 7.97
N GLU A 333 21.47 11.46 9.04
CA GLU A 333 20.98 11.28 10.43
C GLU A 333 20.02 12.40 10.89
N GLU A 334 20.19 13.65 10.44
CA GLU A 334 19.28 14.76 10.69
C GLU A 334 17.95 14.55 9.95
N SER A 335 18.03 14.19 8.67
CA SER A 335 16.92 13.78 7.82
C SER A 335 16.15 12.64 8.46
N LYS A 336 16.81 11.56 8.88
CA LYS A 336 16.20 10.41 9.58
C LYS A 336 15.42 10.81 10.84
N LYS A 337 15.94 11.75 11.64
CA LYS A 337 15.24 12.27 12.85
C LYS A 337 13.97 13.04 12.50
N VAL A 338 13.98 13.82 11.41
CA VAL A 338 12.85 14.71 11.01
C VAL A 338 11.87 14.03 10.02
N LEU A 339 12.31 12.98 9.31
CA LEU A 339 11.55 12.28 8.27
C LEU A 339 10.14 11.80 8.71
N PRO A 340 9.92 11.25 9.93
CA PRO A 340 8.57 10.88 10.37
C PRO A 340 7.59 12.06 10.44
N PHE A 341 8.09 13.24 10.83
CA PHE A 341 7.30 14.48 10.81
C PHE A 341 7.00 14.91 9.37
N LEU A 342 8.00 14.87 8.48
CA LEU A 342 7.85 15.26 7.08
C LEU A 342 6.86 14.36 6.32
N ILE A 343 6.84 13.05 6.60
CA ILE A 343 5.87 12.10 6.03
C ILE A 343 4.44 12.45 6.47
N ASN A 344 4.24 12.75 7.75
CA ASN A 344 2.92 13.12 8.26
C ASN A 344 2.49 14.49 7.71
N LEU A 345 3.41 15.43 7.53
CA LEU A 345 3.13 16.71 6.88
C LEU A 345 2.76 16.54 5.39
N ALA A 346 3.47 15.68 4.66
CA ALA A 346 3.12 15.36 3.27
C ALA A 346 1.72 14.72 3.16
N ARG A 347 1.36 13.83 4.09
CA ARG A 347 0.01 13.25 4.19
C ARG A 347 -1.06 14.32 4.49
N PHE A 348 -0.79 15.24 5.42
CA PHE A 348 -1.68 16.37 5.71
C PHE A 348 -1.92 17.22 4.44
N MET A 349 -0.85 17.63 3.75
CA MET A 349 -0.96 18.41 2.50
C MET A 349 -1.76 17.69 1.41
N ILE A 350 -1.58 16.37 1.26
CA ILE A 350 -2.38 15.53 0.34
C ILE A 350 -3.87 15.56 0.74
N ALA A 351 -4.18 15.31 2.02
CA ALA A 351 -5.55 15.30 2.50
C ALA A 351 -6.23 16.67 2.33
N THR A 352 -5.54 17.77 2.63
CA THR A 352 -6.04 19.13 2.42
C THR A 352 -6.44 19.36 0.97
N LYS A 353 -5.58 18.96 0.01
CA LYS A 353 -5.87 19.10 -1.43
C LYS A 353 -7.10 18.29 -1.87
N ASN A 354 -7.32 17.13 -1.26
CA ASN A 354 -8.47 16.25 -1.55
C ASN A 354 -9.79 16.71 -0.91
N THR A 355 -9.74 17.61 0.08
CA THR A 355 -10.94 18.14 0.77
C THR A 355 -11.48 19.46 0.22
N THR A 356 -10.76 20.12 -0.68
CA THR A 356 -11.30 21.24 -1.48
C THR A 356 -12.22 20.71 -2.60
N PRO A 357 -13.44 21.26 -2.75
CA PRO A 357 -14.36 20.90 -3.83
C PRO A 357 -13.91 21.43 -5.21
#